data_AF-A0A954Z141-F1
#
_entry.id   AF-A0A954Z141-F1
#
_cell.length_a   1.000
_cell.length_b   1.000
_cell.length_c   1.000
_cell.angle_alpha   90.00
_cell.angle_beta   90.00
_cell.angle_gamma   90.00
#
_symmetry.space_group_name_H-M   'P 1'
#
loop_
_entity.id
_entity.type
_entity.pdbx_description
1 polymer ?
#
loop_
_entity_poly.entity_id
_entity_poly.type
_entity_poly.pdbx_seq_one_letter_code
_entity_poly.pdbx_strand_id
1 'polypeptide(L)'
;MWPNPRLCVRCAFALLIITGAATPIAISAADWNPIGGNSARNSVALQRGPTNADVLWETDATSATNAVWADMPFVWGDYVFTSRVASVFDISNSSVIEAFDLHTGERLWTLQLPVNAAHPGWSNRVLGV
;
A
#
# COMPACT_ATOMS: atom_id res chain seq x y z
N MET A 1 -54.75 2.27 64.74
CA MET A 1 -53.56 3.12 64.57
C MET A 1 -52.47 2.29 63.88
N TRP A 2 -51.86 2.86 62.83
CA TRP A 2 -50.84 2.34 61.90
C TRP A 2 -49.47 2.00 62.57
N PRO A 3 -48.41 1.45 61.88
CA PRO A 3 -48.26 1.14 60.44
C PRO A 3 -47.63 -0.25 60.06
N ASN A 4 -47.80 -0.59 58.77
CA ASN A 4 -47.13 -1.66 58.01
C ASN A 4 -45.66 -1.32 57.61
N PRO A 5 -44.74 -2.31 57.51
CA PRO A 5 -43.54 -2.20 56.68
C PRO A 5 -43.73 -3.00 55.37
N ARG A 6 -43.82 -2.34 54.21
CA ARG A 6 -42.71 -2.12 53.26
C ARG A 6 -41.89 -3.40 53.00
N LEU A 7 -41.98 -3.96 51.79
CA LEU A 7 -40.96 -3.74 50.76
C LEU A 7 -41.45 -4.27 49.41
N CYS A 8 -41.65 -3.31 48.50
CA CYS A 8 -41.89 -3.50 47.08
C CYS A 8 -40.60 -4.00 46.44
N VAL A 9 -40.48 -5.32 46.22
CA VAL A 9 -39.40 -5.90 45.42
C VAL A 9 -39.72 -5.60 43.96
N ARG A 10 -39.26 -4.44 43.51
CA ARG A 10 -39.29 -4.04 42.11
C ARG A 10 -38.37 -4.98 41.34
N CYS A 11 -38.96 -5.86 40.54
CA CYS A 11 -38.29 -6.60 39.47
C CYS A 11 -37.76 -5.60 38.43
N ALA A 12 -36.59 -5.02 38.69
CA ALA A 12 -35.83 -4.32 37.67
C ALA A 12 -35.18 -5.39 36.77
N PHE A 13 -35.89 -5.82 35.75
CA PHE A 13 -35.29 -6.50 34.61
C PHE A 13 -34.31 -5.52 33.96
N ALA A 14 -33.03 -5.66 34.30
CA ALA A 14 -31.94 -4.96 33.64
C ALA A 14 -31.86 -5.46 32.19
N LEU A 15 -32.38 -4.66 31.27
CA LEU A 15 -32.27 -4.86 29.84
C LEU A 15 -30.80 -4.64 29.43
N LEU A 16 -30.04 -5.72 29.34
CA LEU A 16 -28.69 -5.71 28.80
C LEU A 16 -28.79 -5.48 27.27
N ILE A 17 -28.75 -4.22 26.85
CA ILE A 17 -28.60 -3.88 25.43
C ILE A 17 -27.17 -4.27 25.03
N ILE A 18 -27.04 -5.43 24.39
CA ILE A 18 -25.82 -5.83 23.71
C ILE A 18 -25.72 -4.93 22.47
N THR A 19 -25.08 -3.77 22.61
CA THR A 19 -24.55 -3.01 21.49
C THR A 19 -23.41 -3.81 20.88
N GLY A 20 -23.75 -4.77 20.02
CA GLY A 20 -22.81 -5.40 19.12
C GLY A 20 -22.25 -4.34 18.19
N ALA A 21 -21.15 -3.71 18.60
CA ALA A 21 -20.35 -2.87 17.72
C ALA A 21 -19.86 -3.78 16.59
N ALA A 22 -20.50 -3.69 15.43
CA ALA A 22 -20.01 -4.28 14.20
C ALA A 22 -18.69 -3.58 13.88
N THR A 23 -17.57 -4.16 14.31
CA THR A 23 -16.26 -3.74 13.84
C THR A 23 -16.19 -4.08 12.36
N PRO A 24 -16.06 -3.08 11.46
CA PRO A 24 -15.84 -3.39 10.07
C PRO A 24 -14.54 -4.18 9.97
N ILE A 25 -14.61 -5.39 9.40
CA ILE A 25 -13.42 -6.14 9.02
C ILE A 25 -12.81 -5.36 7.88
N ALA A 26 -11.72 -4.64 8.14
CA ALA A 26 -10.94 -4.01 7.09
C ALA A 26 -10.36 -5.13 6.22
N ILE A 27 -10.94 -5.32 5.04
CA ILE A 27 -10.31 -6.10 3.99
C ILE A 27 -9.15 -5.25 3.49
N SER A 28 -7.96 -5.49 4.03
CA SER A 28 -6.73 -4.93 3.48
C SER A 28 -6.53 -5.53 2.09
N ALA A 29 -6.33 -4.68 1.09
CA ALA A 29 -5.89 -5.13 -0.23
C ALA A 29 -4.52 -5.82 -0.07
N ALA A 30 -4.27 -6.87 -0.84
CA ALA A 30 -3.00 -7.57 -0.77
C ALA A 30 -1.90 -6.74 -1.44
N ASP A 31 -0.70 -6.86 -0.89
CA ASP A 31 0.52 -6.31 -1.47
C ASP A 31 0.78 -6.87 -2.88
N TRP A 32 1.47 -6.06 -3.67
CA TRP A 32 1.99 -6.43 -4.98
C TRP A 32 3.51 -6.33 -4.97
N ASN A 33 4.16 -7.17 -4.14
CA ASN A 33 5.60 -7.11 -3.94
C ASN A 33 6.47 -7.88 -4.94
N PRO A 34 6.05 -8.99 -5.57
CA PRO A 34 6.88 -9.68 -6.54
C PRO A 34 6.47 -9.29 -7.96
N ILE A 35 7.38 -9.48 -8.91
CA ILE A 35 7.01 -9.41 -10.33
C ILE A 35 5.85 -10.37 -10.57
N GLY A 36 4.72 -9.85 -11.08
CA GLY A 36 3.50 -10.63 -11.30
C GLY A 36 2.62 -10.84 -10.06
N GLY A 37 2.85 -10.11 -8.96
CA GLY A 37 1.88 -9.91 -7.87
C GLY A 37 1.70 -11.05 -6.87
N ASN A 38 2.17 -12.26 -7.18
CA ASN A 38 2.10 -13.41 -6.28
C ASN A 38 3.25 -14.40 -6.50
N SER A 39 3.31 -15.47 -5.70
CA SER A 39 4.37 -16.50 -5.79
C SER A 39 4.42 -17.22 -7.14
N ALA A 40 3.30 -17.29 -7.87
CA ALA A 40 3.23 -17.87 -9.21
C ALA A 40 3.60 -16.87 -10.32
N ARG A 41 3.76 -15.57 -10.00
CA ARG A 41 4.16 -14.49 -10.92
C ARG A 41 3.28 -14.39 -12.18
N ASN A 42 1.99 -14.62 -12.03
CA ASN A 42 1.05 -14.74 -13.14
C ASN A 42 0.20 -13.48 -13.37
N SER A 43 0.49 -12.38 -12.66
CA SER A 43 -0.22 -11.10 -12.76
C SER A 43 -1.72 -11.20 -12.42
N VAL A 44 -2.08 -12.08 -11.47
CA VAL A 44 -3.45 -12.24 -10.98
C VAL A 44 -3.59 -11.68 -9.57
N ALA A 45 -4.58 -10.81 -9.38
CA ALA A 45 -5.09 -10.37 -8.08
C ALA A 45 -6.37 -11.14 -7.71
N LEU A 46 -6.58 -11.43 -6.43
CA LEU A 46 -7.86 -11.95 -5.92
C LEU A 46 -8.89 -10.84 -5.71
N GLN A 47 -8.41 -9.61 -5.53
CA GLN A 47 -9.22 -8.42 -5.34
C GLN A 47 -9.99 -8.13 -6.62
N ARG A 48 -11.31 -7.95 -6.48
CA ARG A 48 -12.11 -7.39 -7.55
C ARG A 48 -11.75 -5.91 -7.69
N GLY A 49 -11.36 -5.51 -8.89
CA GLY A 49 -11.09 -4.11 -9.21
C GLY A 49 -12.35 -3.22 -9.09
N PRO A 50 -12.18 -1.90 -9.12
CA PRO A 50 -13.30 -0.97 -9.08
C PRO A 50 -14.22 -1.15 -10.29
N THR A 51 -15.49 -0.77 -10.17
CA THR A 51 -16.45 -0.83 -11.28
C THR A 51 -16.23 0.25 -12.33
N ASN A 52 -15.50 1.32 -11.97
CA ASN A 52 -15.11 2.42 -12.84
C ASN A 52 -13.62 2.72 -12.63
N ALA A 53 -12.95 3.27 -13.65
CA ALA A 53 -11.56 3.71 -13.57
C ALA A 53 -11.51 5.19 -13.19
N ASP A 54 -11.66 5.49 -11.91
CA ASP A 54 -11.47 6.83 -11.36
C ASP A 54 -9.99 7.04 -11.01
N VAL A 55 -9.39 8.14 -11.48
CA VAL A 55 -8.03 8.53 -11.09
C VAL A 55 -8.08 9.06 -9.66
N LEU A 56 -7.47 8.34 -8.72
CA LEU A 56 -7.37 8.78 -7.31
C LEU A 56 -6.28 9.82 -7.11
N TRP A 57 -5.12 9.56 -7.71
CA TRP A 57 -4.00 10.48 -7.77
C TRP A 57 -3.16 10.15 -9.00
N GLU A 58 -2.46 11.16 -9.49
CA GLU A 58 -1.42 11.03 -10.50
C GLU A 58 -0.22 11.84 -10.03
N THR A 59 0.97 11.32 -10.26
CA THR A 59 2.19 12.07 -10.03
C THR A 59 2.56 12.76 -11.32
N ASP A 60 2.91 14.02 -11.23
CA ASP A 60 3.39 14.83 -12.33
C ASP A 60 4.58 14.16 -13.06
N ALA A 61 4.61 14.33 -14.39
CA ALA A 61 5.70 13.85 -15.24
C ALA A 61 7.07 14.47 -14.87
N THR A 62 7.06 15.53 -14.06
CA THR A 62 8.19 16.00 -13.25
C THR A 62 8.46 15.04 -12.08
N SER A 63 8.62 13.75 -12.39
CA SER A 63 9.56 12.94 -11.64
C SER A 63 10.85 13.74 -11.54
N ALA A 64 11.52 13.72 -10.38
CA ALA A 64 12.84 14.28 -10.14
C ALA A 64 13.88 13.89 -11.22
N THR A 65 13.55 12.92 -12.10
CA THR A 65 14.43 12.37 -13.12
C THR A 65 14.04 12.62 -14.57
N ASN A 66 12.94 13.30 -14.94
CA ASN A 66 12.49 13.37 -16.35
C ASN A 66 12.50 11.98 -17.03
N ALA A 67 11.91 11.01 -16.35
CA ALA A 67 12.00 9.60 -16.73
C ALA A 67 11.42 9.35 -18.13
N VAL A 68 12.18 8.66 -18.98
CA VAL A 68 11.71 8.17 -20.29
C VAL A 68 11.08 6.77 -20.19
N TRP A 69 11.31 6.09 -19.06
CA TRP A 69 10.80 4.76 -18.77
C TRP A 69 10.50 4.63 -17.28
N ALA A 70 9.44 3.88 -16.96
CA ALA A 70 9.09 3.50 -15.60
C ALA A 70 8.81 2.01 -15.55
N ASP A 71 9.42 1.33 -14.57
CA ASP A 71 9.12 -0.08 -14.33
C ASP A 71 7.78 -0.25 -13.62
N MET A 72 7.26 -1.47 -13.69
CA MET A 72 6.05 -1.87 -12.97
C MET A 72 6.15 -1.45 -11.48
N PRO A 73 5.12 -0.79 -10.93
CA PRO A 73 5.13 -0.44 -9.52
C PRO A 73 4.97 -1.69 -8.65
N PHE A 74 5.56 -1.62 -7.46
CA PHE A 74 5.38 -2.58 -6.39
C PHE A 74 4.61 -1.92 -5.26
N VAL A 75 3.71 -2.66 -4.61
CA VAL A 75 2.95 -2.18 -3.46
C VAL A 75 3.30 -3.03 -2.25
N TRP A 76 3.64 -2.38 -1.14
CA TRP A 76 3.86 -3.04 0.14
C TRP A 76 3.26 -2.18 1.26
N GLY A 77 2.18 -2.65 1.89
CA GLY A 77 1.39 -1.88 2.82
C GLY A 77 0.85 -0.60 2.18
N ASP A 78 1.10 0.54 2.83
CA ASP A 78 0.65 1.86 2.38
C ASP A 78 1.64 2.56 1.43
N TYR A 79 2.57 1.81 0.82
CA TYR A 79 3.62 2.37 -0.01
C TYR A 79 3.60 1.80 -1.43
N VAL A 80 3.87 2.69 -2.39
CA VAL A 80 4.14 2.34 -3.79
C VAL A 80 5.60 2.61 -4.09
N PHE A 81 6.29 1.65 -4.69
CA PHE A 81 7.67 1.77 -5.15
C PHE A 81 7.74 1.58 -6.65
N THR A 82 8.53 2.38 -7.34
CA THR A 82 8.78 2.18 -8.78
C THR A 82 10.20 2.60 -9.12
N SER A 83 10.78 1.95 -10.13
CA SER A 83 12.02 2.42 -10.73
C SER A 83 11.69 3.40 -11.86
N ARG A 84 12.48 4.47 -11.98
CA ARG A 84 12.42 5.44 -13.06
C ARG A 84 13.76 5.47 -13.76
N VAL A 85 13.76 5.57 -15.09
CA VAL A 85 14.98 5.66 -15.90
C VAL A 85 14.91 6.91 -16.77
N ALA A 86 15.85 7.83 -16.60
CA ALA A 86 15.91 9.06 -17.40
C ALA A 86 16.58 8.86 -18.77
N SER A 87 17.46 7.86 -18.90
CA SER A 87 18.14 7.55 -20.15
C SER A 87 18.32 6.03 -20.33
N VAL A 88 17.71 5.48 -21.38
CA VAL A 88 17.92 4.08 -21.78
C VAL A 88 19.36 3.81 -22.27
N PHE A 89 20.14 4.86 -22.55
CA PHE A 89 21.54 4.74 -22.96
C PHE A 89 22.52 4.84 -21.78
N ASP A 90 22.05 5.31 -20.62
CA ASP A 90 22.82 5.36 -19.38
C ASP A 90 21.93 4.93 -18.22
N ILE A 91 21.37 3.72 -18.33
CA ILE A 91 20.48 3.19 -17.30
C ILE A 91 21.22 3.27 -15.97
N SER A 92 22.51 2.85 -15.93
CA SER A 92 23.41 2.83 -14.74
C SER A 92 23.33 4.10 -13.91
N ASN A 93 23.52 5.26 -14.51
CA ASN A 93 23.57 6.50 -13.72
C ASN A 93 22.29 7.33 -13.81
N SER A 94 21.31 6.92 -14.61
CA SER A 94 20.08 7.67 -14.83
C SER A 94 18.84 7.04 -14.19
N SER A 95 18.98 5.92 -13.49
CA SER A 95 17.85 5.28 -12.82
C SER A 95 17.80 5.54 -11.32
N VAL A 96 16.61 5.79 -10.82
CA VAL A 96 16.30 5.97 -9.40
C VAL A 96 15.15 5.05 -9.01
N ILE A 97 15.02 4.81 -7.71
CA ILE A 97 13.82 4.26 -7.09
C ILE A 97 13.09 5.43 -6.44
N GLU A 98 11.78 5.51 -6.66
CA GLU A 98 10.90 6.45 -5.98
C GLU A 98 9.95 5.66 -5.07
N ALA A 99 9.63 6.23 -3.91
CA ALA A 99 8.57 5.75 -3.05
C ALA A 99 7.49 6.81 -2.86
N PHE A 100 6.25 6.34 -2.82
CA PHE A 100 5.06 7.18 -2.69
C PHE A 100 4.15 6.62 -1.59
N ASP A 101 3.42 7.52 -0.95
CA ASP A 101 2.25 7.17 -0.16
C ASP A 101 1.14 6.66 -1.09
N LEU A 102 0.60 5.47 -0.81
CA LEU A 102 -0.40 4.81 -1.64
C LEU A 102 -1.74 5.57 -1.69
N HIS A 103 -2.08 6.32 -0.64
CA HIS A 103 -3.38 6.95 -0.49
C HIS A 103 -3.39 8.36 -1.10
N THR A 104 -2.30 9.10 -0.98
CA THR A 104 -2.21 10.48 -1.44
C THR A 104 -1.44 10.64 -2.75
N GLY A 105 -0.59 9.68 -3.11
CA GLY A 105 0.37 9.83 -4.21
C GLY A 105 1.54 10.75 -3.89
N GLU A 106 1.68 11.21 -2.63
CA GLU A 106 2.80 12.03 -2.20
C GLU A 106 4.10 11.24 -2.30
N ARG A 107 5.13 11.85 -2.91
CA ARG A 107 6.46 11.25 -2.98
C ARG A 107 7.16 11.38 -1.64
N LEU A 108 7.52 10.24 -1.06
CA LEU A 108 8.16 10.17 0.24
C LEU A 108 9.69 10.31 0.12
N TRP A 109 10.28 9.66 -0.87
CA TRP A 109 11.71 9.74 -1.14
C TRP A 109 12.08 9.32 -2.57
N THR A 110 13.29 9.69 -2.96
CA THR A 110 13.96 9.24 -4.19
C THR A 110 15.36 8.73 -3.82
N LEU A 111 15.73 7.55 -4.32
CA LEU A 111 17.02 6.92 -4.06
C LEU A 111 17.67 6.47 -5.37
N GLN A 112 18.90 6.93 -5.62
CA GLN A 112 19.76 6.33 -6.64
C GLN A 112 20.55 5.18 -6.02
N LEU A 113 20.33 3.95 -6.52
CA LEU A 113 21.12 2.82 -6.07
C LEU A 113 22.54 2.85 -6.67
N PRO A 114 23.57 2.56 -5.88
CA PRO A 114 24.94 2.45 -6.37
C PRO A 114 25.04 1.33 -7.41
N VAL A 115 25.79 1.61 -8.48
CA VAL A 115 26.08 0.62 -9.53
C VAL A 115 27.29 -0.20 -9.13
N ASN A 116 27.16 -1.52 -9.12
CA ASN A 116 28.30 -2.41 -8.99
C ASN A 116 29.01 -2.56 -10.34
N ALA A 117 30.09 -1.78 -10.56
CA ALA A 117 30.87 -1.84 -11.78
C ALA A 117 31.53 -3.21 -12.05
N ALA A 118 31.72 -4.05 -11.02
CA ALA A 118 32.26 -5.39 -11.15
C ALA A 118 31.23 -6.41 -11.67
N HIS A 119 29.94 -6.05 -11.69
CA HIS A 119 28.87 -6.88 -12.23
C HIS A 119 28.37 -6.30 -13.56
N PRO A 120 28.67 -6.92 -14.72
CA PRO A 120 28.34 -6.37 -16.03
C PRO A 120 26.87 -6.58 -16.46
N GLY A 121 26.05 -7.26 -15.64
CA GLY A 121 24.63 -7.51 -15.94
C GLY A 121 23.73 -6.30 -15.65
N TRP A 122 22.56 -6.25 -16.30
CA TRP A 122 21.53 -5.23 -16.09
C TRP A 122 20.99 -5.15 -14.65
N SER A 123 21.19 -6.21 -13.85
CA SER A 123 20.83 -6.31 -12.42
C SER A 123 21.90 -5.77 -11.45
N ASN A 124 22.93 -5.10 -11.95
CA ASN A 124 24.09 -4.64 -11.18
C ASN A 124 23.82 -3.56 -10.11
N ARG A 125 22.56 -3.13 -9.95
CA ARG A 125 22.15 -2.13 -8.95
C ARG A 125 21.78 -2.73 -7.60
N VAL A 126 21.54 -4.03 -7.52
CA VAL A 126 21.21 -4.69 -6.25
C VAL A 126 22.52 -5.09 -5.58
N LEU A 127 23.11 -4.17 -4.80
CA LEU A 127 24.18 -4.55 -3.87
C LEU A 127 23.54 -5.37 -2.74
N GLY A 128 23.81 -6.68 -2.69
CA GLY A 128 23.34 -7.53 -1.60
C GLY A 128 23.01 -8.99 -1.92
N VAL A 129 23.58 -9.58 -2.98
CA VAL A 129 23.72 -11.04 -3.11
C VAL A 129 25.16 -11.40 -3.43
#